data_AF-A0A6P2APC1-F1
#
_entry.id   AF-A0A6P2APC1-F1
#
_cell.length_a   1.000
_cell.length_b   1.000
_cell.length_c   1.000
_cell.angle_alpha   90.00
_cell.angle_beta   90.00
_cell.angle_gamma   90.00
#
_symmetry.space_group_name_H-M   'P 1'
#
loop_
_entity.id
_entity.type
_entity.pdbx_description
1 polymer ?
#
loop_
_entity_poly.entity_id
_entity_poly.type
_entity_poly.pdbx_seq_one_letter_code
_entity_poly.pdbx_strand_id
1 'polypeptide(L)'
;MAFAEPMTAANQRSLLALGRAMVLAQEEFNLILVRCNYQDLRLEMVAALRAWFAEEGEPSLRESTAAATDTVEPWYALPLPADGVDLFQLLRQAYREHHPPALMVWGFEGVTDLKALVEGANQVRDEFRRDLPLPIVLWMSDRSLQTLTRLAPDFKSWAAMSIQFELSLRESIAFWWEATEHLFKSLLEAGVGAFLPNEALGLAPGCRLRQELEAAQQSVHTTPVSGATWQFILGRDAYAAGDWGGAIAHYQQSLEVWSQGQGYWSPQAAPLALPINRTPDNPFLDQKGLLLFHLALCTNAQAAQNPTPQEAQGARDPEMLWQATRNYLAASWEIFTLRSREDLAAQLLIHWGHVLVQQQDWLSLQSLVNYSETLTLIQT
;
A
#
# COMPACT_ATOMS: atom_id res chain seq x y z
N MET A 1 6.42 9.36 23.32
CA MET A 1 5.63 10.54 22.93
C MET A 1 6.06 10.94 21.53
N ALA A 2 5.35 10.46 20.50
CA ALA A 2 5.55 10.96 19.15
C ALA A 2 4.96 12.37 19.08
N PHE A 3 5.76 13.35 18.68
CA PHE A 3 5.25 14.69 18.39
C PHE A 3 4.33 14.56 17.18
N ALA A 4 3.01 14.65 17.39
CA ALA A 4 2.07 14.82 16.28
C ALA A 4 2.46 16.11 15.56
N GLU A 5 2.77 16.01 14.27
CA GLU A 5 3.11 17.19 13.49
C GLU A 5 1.89 18.10 13.33
N PRO A 6 2.11 19.42 13.23
CA PRO A 6 1.03 20.32 12.91
C PRO A 6 0.55 20.06 11.48
N MET A 7 -0.76 19.87 11.33
CA MET A 7 -1.44 19.77 10.04
C MET A 7 -0.99 20.86 9.06
N THR A 8 -0.77 20.49 7.80
CA THR A 8 -0.34 21.44 6.77
C THR A 8 -1.35 22.56 6.55
N ALA A 9 -0.88 23.76 6.20
CA ALA A 9 -1.76 24.90 5.89
C ALA A 9 -2.71 24.64 4.70
N ALA A 10 -2.38 23.70 3.82
CA ALA A 10 -3.28 23.25 2.75
C ALA A 10 -4.43 22.40 3.32
N ASN A 11 -4.10 21.35 4.10
CA ASN A 11 -5.09 20.49 4.75
C ASN A 11 -5.98 21.27 5.72
N GLN A 12 -5.43 22.24 6.47
CA GLN A 12 -6.22 23.13 7.34
C GLN A 12 -7.26 23.94 6.55
N ARG A 13 -6.87 24.50 5.39
CA ARG A 13 -7.82 25.23 4.52
C ARG A 13 -8.89 24.30 3.96
N SER A 14 -8.52 23.09 3.54
CA SER A 14 -9.44 22.05 3.07
C SER A 14 -10.42 21.62 4.18
N LEU A 15 -9.94 21.47 5.41
CA LEU A 15 -10.76 21.13 6.58
C LEU A 15 -11.83 22.20 6.85
N LEU A 16 -11.42 23.48 6.88
CA LEU A 16 -12.35 24.60 7.06
C LEU A 16 -13.35 24.70 5.91
N ALA A 17 -12.92 24.45 4.67
CA ALA A 17 -13.80 24.43 3.51
C ALA A 17 -14.86 23.32 3.62
N LEU A 18 -14.46 22.12 4.07
CA LEU A 18 -15.36 20.99 4.27
C LEU A 18 -16.39 21.28 5.37
N GLY A 19 -15.93 21.74 6.54
CA GLY A 19 -16.82 22.08 7.65
C GLY A 19 -17.84 23.16 7.25
N ARG A 20 -17.41 24.23 6.59
CA ARG A 20 -18.31 25.28 6.09
C ARG A 20 -19.30 24.77 5.04
N ALA A 21 -18.86 23.93 4.11
CA ALA A 21 -19.74 23.37 3.09
C ALA A 21 -20.84 22.49 3.69
N MET A 22 -20.54 21.76 4.77
CA MET A 22 -21.52 20.97 5.51
C MET A 22 -22.51 21.86 6.27
N VAL A 23 -22.04 22.90 6.96
CA VAL A 23 -22.90 23.84 7.70
C VAL A 23 -23.84 24.60 6.77
N LEU A 24 -23.33 25.12 5.66
CA LEU A 24 -24.11 25.93 4.71
C LEU A 24 -25.22 25.15 4.00
N ALA A 25 -25.13 23.83 3.96
CA ALA A 25 -26.06 22.97 3.25
C ALA A 25 -26.99 22.19 4.18
N GLN A 26 -27.06 22.53 5.48
CA GLN A 26 -28.00 21.88 6.38
C GLN A 26 -29.43 21.98 5.83
N GLU A 27 -30.16 20.85 5.91
CA GLU A 27 -31.53 20.69 5.41
C GLU A 27 -31.71 20.82 3.88
N GLU A 28 -30.62 20.97 3.13
CA GLU A 28 -30.63 20.98 1.67
C GLU A 28 -29.72 19.87 1.11
N PHE A 29 -30.12 19.31 -0.03
CA PHE A 29 -29.26 18.36 -0.74
C PHE A 29 -27.99 19.07 -1.24
N ASN A 30 -26.83 18.59 -0.81
CA ASN A 30 -25.54 19.04 -1.35
C ASN A 30 -24.57 17.86 -1.45
N LEU A 31 -23.96 17.68 -2.62
CA LEU A 31 -22.96 16.64 -2.85
C LEU A 31 -21.56 17.22 -2.68
N ILE A 32 -20.85 16.78 -1.65
CA ILE A 32 -19.49 17.24 -1.34
C ILE A 32 -18.52 16.10 -1.66
N LEU A 33 -17.61 16.33 -2.60
CA LEU A 33 -16.56 15.36 -2.94
C LEU A 33 -15.29 15.71 -2.19
N VAL A 34 -14.76 14.76 -1.44
CA VAL A 34 -13.49 14.86 -0.76
C VAL A 34 -12.51 13.88 -1.40
N ARG A 35 -11.39 14.40 -1.88
CA ARG A 35 -10.29 13.65 -2.47
C ARG A 35 -9.24 13.38 -1.41
N CYS A 36 -9.08 12.12 -1.02
CA CYS A 36 -8.06 11.69 -0.07
C CYS A 36 -7.64 10.25 -0.38
N ASN A 37 -6.37 10.05 -0.73
CA ASN A 37 -5.86 8.73 -1.11
C ASN A 37 -5.46 7.87 0.10
N TYR A 38 -5.28 8.47 1.28
CA TYR A 38 -4.61 7.84 2.41
C TYR A 38 -5.60 7.62 3.57
N GLN A 39 -5.74 6.38 4.03
CA GLN A 39 -6.68 6.05 5.10
C GLN A 39 -6.36 6.77 6.41
N ASP A 40 -5.10 6.81 6.81
CA ASP A 40 -4.70 7.39 8.10
C ASP A 40 -4.90 8.90 8.10
N LEU A 41 -4.59 9.57 6.97
CA LEU A 41 -4.89 10.99 6.80
C LEU A 41 -6.40 11.25 6.85
N ARG A 42 -7.24 10.41 6.22
CA ARG A 42 -8.70 10.53 6.34
C ARG A 42 -9.12 10.44 7.81
N LEU A 43 -8.62 9.47 8.57
CA LEU A 43 -8.96 9.32 9.99
C LEU A 43 -8.56 10.56 10.79
N GLU A 44 -7.36 11.09 10.54
CA GLU A 44 -6.88 12.33 11.16
C GLU A 44 -7.78 13.52 10.81
N MET A 45 -8.11 13.72 9.53
CA MET A 45 -8.93 14.84 9.08
C MET A 45 -10.38 14.74 9.59
N VAL A 46 -10.93 13.53 9.67
CA VAL A 46 -12.26 13.30 10.26
C VAL A 46 -12.23 13.62 11.77
N ALA A 47 -11.18 13.25 12.49
CA ALA A 47 -11.01 13.60 13.90
C ALA A 47 -10.86 15.12 14.09
N ALA A 48 -10.04 15.77 13.26
CA ALA A 48 -9.87 17.22 13.27
C ALA A 48 -11.18 17.96 12.94
N LEU A 49 -11.99 17.43 12.02
CA LEU A 49 -13.29 17.99 11.68
C LEU A 49 -14.25 17.89 12.87
N ARG A 50 -14.26 16.77 13.61
CA ARG A 50 -15.06 16.64 14.84
C ARG A 50 -14.66 17.68 15.87
N ALA A 51 -13.36 17.89 16.08
CA ALA A 51 -12.85 18.92 16.99
C ALA A 51 -13.29 20.33 16.55
N TRP A 52 -13.21 20.62 15.24
CA TRP A 52 -13.68 21.88 14.69
C TRP A 52 -15.18 22.11 14.93
N PHE A 53 -16.04 21.09 14.76
CA PHE A 53 -17.47 21.23 15.08
C PHE A 53 -17.72 21.44 16.58
N ALA A 54 -16.91 20.86 17.47
CA ALA A 54 -17.02 21.07 18.90
C ALA A 54 -16.61 22.51 19.33
N GLU A 55 -15.61 23.10 18.66
CA GLU A 55 -15.04 24.40 19.04
C GLU A 55 -15.61 25.60 18.27
N GLU A 56 -15.90 25.45 16.97
CA GLU A 56 -16.29 26.50 16.03
C GLU A 56 -17.63 26.23 15.33
N GLY A 57 -18.23 25.05 15.51
CA GLY A 57 -19.55 24.71 14.99
C GLY A 57 -20.63 25.70 15.42
N GLU A 58 -21.60 25.92 14.54
CA GLU A 58 -22.69 26.90 14.66
C GLU A 58 -23.39 26.84 16.03
N PRO A 59 -23.80 27.98 16.64
CA PRO A 59 -24.42 28.00 17.98
C PRO A 59 -25.67 27.11 18.12
N SER A 60 -26.39 26.88 17.02
CA SER A 60 -27.51 25.92 16.88
C SER A 60 -27.14 24.48 17.26
N LEU A 61 -25.89 24.06 17.01
CA LEU A 61 -25.36 22.76 17.41
C LEU A 61 -24.79 22.76 18.85
N ARG A 62 -24.52 23.94 19.43
CA ARG A 62 -24.01 24.06 20.82
C ARG A 62 -25.13 24.00 21.84
N GLU A 63 -26.30 24.60 21.57
CA GLU A 63 -27.41 24.66 22.53
C GLU A 63 -28.13 23.32 22.75
N SER A 64 -28.01 22.34 21.82
CA SER A 64 -28.47 20.96 22.04
C SER A 64 -27.60 20.15 23.01
N THR A 65 -26.43 20.67 23.42
CA THR A 65 -25.50 19.95 24.31
C THR A 65 -25.55 20.42 25.77
N ALA A 66 -26.28 21.50 26.06
CA ALA A 66 -26.42 22.03 27.41
C ALA A 66 -27.66 21.50 28.17
N ALA A 67 -28.59 20.86 27.46
CA ALA A 67 -29.75 20.19 28.06
C ALA A 67 -30.07 18.91 27.27
N ALA A 68 -29.93 17.78 27.95
CA ALA A 68 -30.15 16.40 27.49
C ALA A 68 -28.92 15.68 26.92
N THR A 69 -28.89 14.40 27.26
CA THR A 69 -27.78 13.45 27.28
C THR A 69 -27.37 12.95 25.89
N ASP A 70 -27.78 13.61 24.82
CA ASP A 70 -27.58 13.17 23.44
C ASP A 70 -26.58 14.10 22.75
N THR A 71 -25.33 13.64 22.65
CA THR A 71 -24.31 14.29 21.83
C THR A 71 -24.72 14.10 20.37
N VAL A 72 -25.35 15.11 19.75
CA VAL A 72 -25.77 15.03 18.35
C VAL A 72 -24.50 14.98 17.49
N GLU A 73 -24.20 13.82 16.91
CA GLU A 73 -23.07 13.71 16.00
C GLU A 73 -23.31 14.58 14.75
N PRO A 74 -22.31 15.37 14.30
CA PRO A 74 -22.45 16.28 13.16
C PRO A 74 -22.64 15.58 11.82
N TRP A 75 -22.50 14.25 11.75
CA TRP A 75 -22.82 13.42 10.60
C TRP A 75 -22.99 11.96 11.04
N TYR A 76 -23.62 11.15 10.19
CA TYR A 76 -23.59 9.70 10.30
C TYR A 76 -22.53 9.11 9.37
N ALA A 77 -21.64 8.29 9.95
CA ALA A 77 -20.52 7.62 9.29
C ALA A 77 -20.96 6.33 8.59
N LEU A 78 -20.70 6.21 7.30
CA LEU A 78 -21.15 5.09 6.48
C LEU A 78 -20.00 4.47 5.66
N PRO A 79 -19.30 3.45 6.20
CA PRO A 79 -18.37 2.66 5.40
C PRO A 79 -19.14 1.86 4.36
N LEU A 80 -18.70 1.90 3.10
CA LEU A 80 -19.27 1.07 2.04
C LEU A 80 -18.88 -0.40 2.22
N PRO A 81 -19.83 -1.34 2.11
CA PRO A 81 -19.52 -2.75 2.06
C PRO A 81 -18.81 -3.11 0.74
N ALA A 82 -18.08 -4.23 0.74
CA ALA A 82 -17.36 -4.70 -0.44
C ALA A 82 -18.29 -5.24 -1.53
N ASP A 83 -19.44 -5.80 -1.13
CA ASP A 83 -20.44 -6.35 -2.03
C ASP A 83 -21.23 -5.20 -2.67
N GLY A 84 -21.46 -5.26 -3.98
CA GLY A 84 -22.06 -4.17 -4.75
C GLY A 84 -23.43 -3.75 -4.19
N VAL A 85 -23.45 -2.63 -3.45
CA VAL A 85 -24.67 -2.05 -2.88
C VAL A 85 -25.12 -0.86 -3.73
N ASP A 86 -26.43 -0.69 -3.83
CA ASP A 86 -27.03 0.53 -4.35
C ASP A 86 -26.77 1.69 -3.37
N LEU A 87 -25.90 2.62 -3.80
CA LEU A 87 -25.49 3.77 -2.97
C LEU A 87 -26.68 4.58 -2.48
N PHE A 88 -27.71 4.77 -3.32
CA PHE A 88 -28.88 5.56 -2.95
C PHE A 88 -29.69 4.85 -1.86
N GLN A 89 -29.97 3.55 -2.01
CA GLN A 89 -30.74 2.81 -1.01
C GLN A 89 -30.02 2.77 0.34
N LEU A 90 -28.69 2.61 0.33
CA LEU A 90 -27.88 2.62 1.54
C LEU A 90 -27.99 3.96 2.29
N LEU A 91 -27.83 5.07 1.57
CA LEU A 91 -27.91 6.40 2.16
C LEU A 91 -29.33 6.74 2.63
N ARG A 92 -30.34 6.34 1.87
CA ARG A 92 -31.75 6.53 2.21
C ARG A 92 -32.15 5.75 3.45
N GLN A 93 -31.63 4.53 3.61
CA GLN A 93 -31.84 3.74 4.81
C GLN A 93 -31.23 4.44 6.02
N ALA A 94 -29.95 4.84 5.95
CA ALA A 94 -29.27 5.54 7.04
C ALA A 94 -29.99 6.84 7.41
N TYR A 95 -30.46 7.61 6.42
CA TYR A 95 -31.23 8.83 6.66
C TYR A 95 -32.56 8.57 7.38
N ARG A 96 -33.28 7.51 7.01
CA ARG A 96 -34.57 7.14 7.64
C ARG A 96 -34.43 6.59 9.05
N GLU A 97 -33.33 5.91 9.33
CA GLU A 97 -33.11 5.27 10.64
C GLU A 97 -32.55 6.27 11.67
N HIS A 98 -31.63 7.14 11.23
CA HIS A 98 -30.87 7.99 12.15
C HIS A 98 -31.18 9.48 12.04
N HIS A 99 -31.84 9.94 10.97
CA HIS A 99 -32.12 11.35 10.69
C HIS A 99 -30.92 12.29 10.95
N PRO A 100 -29.71 11.97 10.43
CA PRO A 100 -28.53 12.74 10.77
C PRO A 100 -28.51 14.10 10.06
N PRO A 101 -27.80 15.10 10.60
CA PRO A 101 -27.61 16.39 9.93
C PRO A 101 -26.77 16.31 8.65
N ALA A 102 -25.96 15.25 8.50
CA ALA A 102 -25.14 15.01 7.32
C ALA A 102 -24.83 13.51 7.18
N LEU A 103 -24.50 13.06 5.97
CA LEU A 103 -23.99 11.71 5.69
C LEU A 103 -22.54 11.79 5.25
N MET A 104 -21.68 10.91 5.78
CA MET A 104 -20.27 10.84 5.41
C MET A 104 -19.91 9.41 5.01
N VAL A 105 -19.49 9.24 3.76
CA VAL A 105 -19.31 7.94 3.11
C VAL A 105 -17.84 7.73 2.73
N TRP A 106 -17.33 6.53 2.94
CA TRP A 106 -15.97 6.13 2.52
C TRP A 106 -15.89 4.64 2.20
N GLY A 107 -14.75 4.19 1.69
CA GLY A 107 -14.50 2.76 1.39
C GLY A 107 -14.75 2.38 -0.06
N PHE A 108 -14.82 3.35 -0.98
CA PHE A 108 -14.97 3.12 -2.41
C PHE A 108 -13.84 2.26 -3.01
N GLU A 109 -12.68 2.24 -2.37
CA GLU A 109 -11.50 1.46 -2.77
C GLU A 109 -11.70 -0.05 -2.58
N GLY A 110 -12.60 -0.46 -1.68
CA GLY A 110 -12.90 -1.86 -1.36
C GLY A 110 -14.14 -2.41 -2.06
N VAL A 111 -14.85 -1.60 -2.85
CA VAL A 111 -16.08 -2.02 -3.55
C VAL A 111 -15.72 -2.89 -4.75
N THR A 112 -16.23 -4.12 -4.78
CA THR A 112 -15.95 -5.12 -5.82
C THR A 112 -16.36 -4.63 -7.21
N ASP A 113 -17.57 -4.07 -7.34
CA ASP A 113 -18.08 -3.48 -8.58
C ASP A 113 -18.38 -1.99 -8.41
N LEU A 114 -17.30 -1.21 -8.25
CA LEU A 114 -17.38 0.24 -8.19
C LEU A 114 -18.04 0.86 -9.44
N LYS A 115 -17.92 0.20 -10.60
CA LYS A 115 -18.51 0.71 -11.85
C LYS A 115 -20.04 0.69 -11.76
N ALA A 116 -20.61 -0.47 -11.41
CA ALA A 116 -22.06 -0.60 -11.25
C ALA A 116 -22.61 0.33 -10.17
N LEU A 117 -21.90 0.47 -9.03
CA LEU A 117 -22.30 1.38 -7.95
C LEU A 117 -22.39 2.83 -8.42
N VAL A 118 -21.38 3.31 -9.15
CA VAL A 118 -21.31 4.66 -9.69
C VAL A 118 -22.35 4.89 -10.80
N GLU A 119 -22.51 3.93 -11.72
CA GLU A 119 -23.51 4.00 -12.79
C GLU A 119 -24.94 4.03 -12.21
N GLY A 120 -25.21 3.22 -11.19
CA GLY A 120 -26.48 3.22 -10.46
C GLY A 120 -26.77 4.58 -9.83
N ALA A 121 -25.80 5.18 -9.13
CA ALA A 121 -25.94 6.51 -8.56
C ALA A 121 -26.26 7.58 -9.61
N ASN A 122 -25.73 7.42 -10.83
CA ASN A 122 -26.05 8.31 -11.95
C ASN A 122 -27.49 8.19 -12.44
N GLN A 123 -28.01 6.97 -12.51
CA GLN A 123 -29.36 6.69 -13.01
C GLN A 123 -30.44 7.26 -12.08
N VAL A 124 -30.25 7.11 -10.76
CA VAL A 124 -31.21 7.55 -9.74
C VAL A 124 -30.86 8.92 -9.15
N ARG A 125 -30.04 9.73 -9.84
CA ARG A 125 -29.55 11.00 -9.30
C ARG A 125 -30.69 11.85 -8.72
N ASP A 126 -31.79 12.01 -9.46
CA ASP A 126 -32.90 12.91 -9.07
C ASP A 126 -33.58 12.45 -7.77
N GLU A 127 -33.46 11.17 -7.43
CA GLU A 127 -33.93 10.62 -6.16
C GLU A 127 -33.07 11.08 -4.98
N PHE A 128 -31.74 11.23 -5.15
CA PHE A 128 -30.90 11.80 -4.10
C PHE A 128 -31.37 13.21 -3.74
N ARG A 129 -31.56 14.07 -4.73
CA ARG A 129 -31.97 15.46 -4.48
C ARG A 129 -33.36 15.55 -3.86
N ARG A 130 -34.27 14.65 -4.23
CA ARG A 130 -35.66 14.65 -3.74
C ARG A 130 -35.79 14.05 -2.34
N ASP A 131 -35.08 12.96 -2.06
CA ASP A 131 -35.31 12.13 -0.88
C ASP A 131 -34.22 12.31 0.21
N LEU A 132 -33.13 13.01 -0.08
CA LEU A 132 -32.02 13.26 0.85
C LEU A 132 -31.72 14.78 0.96
N PRO A 133 -32.54 15.54 1.72
CA PRO A 133 -32.34 16.97 1.95
C PRO A 133 -31.27 17.22 3.02
N LEU A 134 -30.05 16.75 2.77
CA LEU A 134 -28.90 16.91 3.66
C LEU A 134 -27.58 16.88 2.86
N PRO A 135 -26.48 17.42 3.41
CA PRO A 135 -25.17 17.28 2.81
C PRO A 135 -24.69 15.82 2.86
N ILE A 136 -24.18 15.36 1.71
CA ILE A 136 -23.60 14.04 1.51
C ILE A 136 -22.12 14.22 1.15
N VAL A 137 -21.23 13.77 2.03
CA VAL A 137 -19.78 13.84 1.86
C VAL A 137 -19.27 12.50 1.37
N LEU A 138 -18.68 12.44 0.18
CA LEU A 138 -18.05 11.24 -0.36
C LEU A 138 -16.52 11.37 -0.27
N TRP A 139 -15.88 10.57 0.58
CA TRP A 139 -14.43 10.45 0.65
C TRP A 139 -13.95 9.43 -0.38
N MET A 140 -13.22 9.91 -1.37
CA MET A 140 -12.81 9.14 -2.54
C MET A 140 -11.30 9.25 -2.78
N SER A 141 -10.66 8.13 -3.09
CA SER A 141 -9.36 8.12 -3.76
C SER A 141 -9.42 8.67 -5.19
N ASP A 142 -8.26 8.95 -5.78
CA ASP A 142 -8.12 9.40 -7.17
C ASP A 142 -8.76 8.42 -8.16
N ARG A 143 -8.54 7.13 -7.92
CA ARG A 143 -9.07 6.06 -8.76
C ARG A 143 -10.59 6.02 -8.71
N SER A 144 -11.17 6.14 -7.52
CA SER A 144 -12.62 6.09 -7.36
C SER A 144 -13.28 7.36 -7.88
N LEU A 145 -12.68 8.54 -7.66
CA LEU A 145 -13.13 9.82 -8.21
C LEU A 145 -13.03 9.87 -9.74
N GLN A 146 -11.97 9.30 -10.33
CA GLN A 146 -11.84 9.15 -11.78
C GLN A 146 -12.94 8.25 -12.35
N THR A 147 -13.28 7.17 -11.64
CA THR A 147 -14.37 6.27 -12.00
C THR A 147 -15.72 7.01 -11.96
N LEU A 148 -15.99 7.76 -10.88
CA LEU A 148 -17.17 8.64 -10.75
C LEU A 148 -17.27 9.62 -11.91
N THR A 149 -16.18 10.34 -12.20
CA THR A 149 -16.16 11.36 -13.25
C THR A 149 -16.43 10.77 -14.64
N ARG A 150 -15.95 9.55 -14.90
CA ARG A 150 -16.09 8.87 -16.19
C ARG A 150 -17.46 8.22 -16.37
N LEU A 151 -18.02 7.61 -15.33
CA LEU A 151 -19.21 6.77 -15.41
C LEU A 151 -20.49 7.43 -14.88
N ALA A 152 -20.36 8.47 -14.05
CA ALA A 152 -21.48 9.22 -13.49
C ALA A 152 -21.28 10.74 -13.60
N PRO A 153 -21.07 11.28 -14.83
CA PRO A 153 -20.83 12.71 -15.02
C PRO A 153 -22.00 13.58 -14.55
N ASP A 154 -23.22 13.06 -14.68
CA ASP A 154 -24.47 13.72 -14.35
C ASP A 154 -24.67 13.84 -12.82
N PHE A 155 -24.33 12.79 -12.07
CA PHE A 155 -24.30 12.83 -10.61
C PHE A 155 -23.15 13.70 -10.08
N LYS A 156 -21.95 13.54 -10.67
CA LYS A 156 -20.78 14.37 -10.35
C LYS A 156 -21.03 15.86 -10.60
N SER A 157 -21.91 16.22 -11.55
CA SER A 157 -22.20 17.61 -11.88
C SER A 157 -22.79 18.44 -10.73
N TRP A 158 -23.37 17.78 -9.71
CA TRP A 158 -23.88 18.45 -8.52
C TRP A 158 -22.81 18.81 -7.50
N ALA A 159 -21.66 18.15 -7.57
CA ALA A 159 -20.55 18.51 -6.72
C ALA A 159 -19.79 19.71 -7.28
N ALA A 160 -19.41 20.61 -6.39
CA ALA A 160 -18.40 21.62 -6.65
C ALA A 160 -17.02 20.96 -6.89
N MET A 161 -15.97 21.78 -7.00
CA MET A 161 -14.59 21.29 -7.03
C MET A 161 -14.31 20.44 -5.78
N SER A 162 -13.67 19.27 -5.96
CA SER A 162 -13.37 18.37 -4.86
C SER A 162 -12.42 19.01 -3.86
N ILE A 163 -12.70 18.84 -2.57
CA ILE A 163 -11.83 19.28 -1.47
C ILE A 163 -10.71 18.24 -1.31
N GLN A 164 -9.46 18.67 -1.32
CA GLN A 164 -8.31 17.76 -1.41
C GLN A 164 -7.52 17.73 -0.11
N PHE A 165 -7.20 16.52 0.35
CA PHE A 165 -6.27 16.26 1.45
C PHE A 165 -5.10 15.42 0.94
N GLU A 166 -3.88 15.90 1.18
CA GLU A 166 -2.65 15.24 0.76
C GLU A 166 -1.68 15.13 1.93
N LEU A 167 -0.83 14.10 1.89
CA LEU A 167 0.30 14.02 2.80
C LEU A 167 1.29 15.15 2.48
N SER A 168 1.86 15.74 3.52
CA SER A 168 3.07 16.53 3.42
C SER A 168 4.24 15.68 2.90
N LEU A 169 5.32 16.33 2.46
CA LEU A 169 6.56 15.63 2.11
C LEU A 169 7.04 14.71 3.25
N ARG A 170 7.01 15.19 4.49
CA ARG A 170 7.51 14.43 5.64
C ARG A 170 6.62 13.22 5.93
N GLU A 171 5.30 13.42 5.91
CA GLU A 171 4.31 12.37 6.08
C GLU A 171 4.43 11.31 4.97
N SER A 172 4.65 11.73 3.72
CA SER A 172 4.89 10.81 2.59
C SER A 172 6.16 9.99 2.77
N ILE A 173 7.27 10.60 3.23
CA ILE A 173 8.51 9.88 3.54
C ILE A 173 8.29 8.87 4.67
N ALA A 174 7.60 9.28 5.74
CA ALA A 174 7.31 8.41 6.87
C ALA A 174 6.42 7.23 6.45
N PHE A 175 5.39 7.49 5.65
CA PHE A 175 4.52 6.47 5.08
C PHE A 175 5.31 5.44 4.24
N TRP A 176 6.17 5.91 3.33
CA TRP A 176 7.03 5.02 2.53
C TRP A 176 7.97 4.19 3.39
N TRP A 177 8.51 4.78 4.46
CA TRP A 177 9.39 4.08 5.39
C TRP A 177 8.64 2.97 6.13
N GLU A 178 7.48 3.27 6.71
CA GLU A 178 6.65 2.30 7.42
C GLU A 178 6.18 1.17 6.50
N ALA A 179 5.71 1.50 5.30
CA ALA A 179 5.31 0.51 4.30
C ALA A 179 6.48 -0.40 3.90
N THR A 180 7.68 0.16 3.77
CA THR A 180 8.90 -0.60 3.48
C THR A 180 9.27 -1.54 4.61
N GLU A 181 9.33 -1.05 5.85
CA GLU A 181 9.64 -1.87 7.03
C GLU A 181 8.63 -2.98 7.21
N HIS A 182 7.34 -2.67 7.09
CA HIS A 182 6.27 -3.66 7.22
C HIS A 182 6.35 -4.74 6.14
N LEU A 183 6.61 -4.35 4.88
CA LEU A 183 6.77 -5.30 3.77
C LEU A 183 7.92 -6.28 4.03
N PHE A 184 9.12 -5.77 4.29
CA PHE A 184 10.27 -6.63 4.48
C PHE A 184 10.16 -7.46 5.75
N LYS A 185 9.62 -6.91 6.84
CA LYS A 185 9.31 -7.67 8.06
C LYS A 185 8.36 -8.84 7.77
N SER A 186 7.26 -8.58 7.07
CA SER A 186 6.27 -9.61 6.74
C SER A 186 6.87 -10.73 5.88
N LEU A 187 7.78 -10.39 4.97
CA LEU A 187 8.50 -11.38 4.16
C LEU A 187 9.52 -12.18 4.98
N LEU A 188 10.26 -11.53 5.87
CA LEU A 188 11.20 -12.22 6.77
C LEU A 188 10.48 -13.15 7.76
N GLU A 189 9.26 -12.82 8.17
CA GLU A 189 8.43 -13.66 9.05
C GLU A 189 7.76 -14.81 8.28
N ALA A 190 7.33 -14.57 7.04
CA ALA A 190 6.81 -15.62 6.16
C ALA A 190 7.90 -16.63 5.74
N GLY A 191 9.16 -16.20 5.75
CA GLY A 191 10.31 -17.03 5.41
C GLY A 191 10.59 -17.10 3.91
N VAL A 192 11.51 -17.99 3.55
CA VAL A 192 12.07 -18.16 2.20
C VAL A 192 11.72 -19.53 1.59
N GLY A 193 10.61 -20.12 2.04
CA GLY A 193 10.13 -21.41 1.53
C GLY A 193 9.34 -21.30 0.22
N ALA A 194 8.45 -20.32 0.12
CA ALA A 194 7.59 -20.11 -1.06
C ALA A 194 7.36 -18.62 -1.32
N PHE A 195 7.03 -18.27 -2.56
CA PHE A 195 6.64 -16.91 -2.92
C PHE A 195 5.28 -16.57 -2.28
N LEU A 196 5.28 -15.60 -1.37
CA LEU A 196 4.05 -15.07 -0.78
C LEU A 196 3.26 -14.25 -1.83
N PRO A 197 1.96 -14.49 -2.06
CA PRO A 197 1.18 -13.71 -3.01
C PRO A 197 1.13 -12.21 -2.64
N ASN A 198 1.03 -11.33 -3.64
CA ASN A 198 0.99 -9.88 -3.40
C ASN A 198 -0.31 -9.45 -2.70
N GLU A 199 -1.40 -10.22 -2.84
CA GLU A 199 -2.67 -10.00 -2.15
C GLU A 199 -2.51 -10.13 -0.63
N ALA A 200 -1.74 -11.12 -0.17
CA ALA A 200 -1.48 -11.35 1.25
C ALA A 200 -0.69 -10.20 1.91
N LEU A 201 0.02 -9.42 1.10
CA LEU A 201 0.77 -8.23 1.53
C LEU A 201 0.02 -6.92 1.28
N GLY A 202 -1.20 -6.98 0.72
CA GLY A 202 -1.93 -5.77 0.30
C GLY A 202 -1.26 -5.01 -0.86
N LEU A 203 -0.37 -5.66 -1.60
CA LEU A 203 0.42 -5.06 -2.68
C LEU A 203 -0.13 -5.34 -4.08
N ALA A 204 -1.08 -6.28 -4.22
CA ALA A 204 -1.67 -6.59 -5.52
C ALA A 204 -2.39 -5.36 -6.11
N PRO A 205 -2.43 -5.22 -7.45
CA PRO A 205 -3.15 -4.13 -8.11
C PRO A 205 -4.61 -4.06 -7.63
N GLY A 206 -4.99 -2.93 -7.04
CA GLY A 206 -6.33 -2.74 -6.48
C GLY A 206 -6.42 -2.91 -4.96
N CYS A 207 -5.46 -3.53 -4.30
CA CYS A 207 -5.39 -3.48 -2.83
C CYS A 207 -5.18 -2.04 -2.35
N ARG A 208 -5.73 -1.71 -1.16
CA ARG A 208 -5.66 -0.36 -0.59
C ARG A 208 -4.23 0.15 -0.45
N LEU A 209 -3.35 -0.63 0.19
CA LEU A 209 -1.95 -0.22 0.40
C LEU A 209 -1.23 0.04 -0.93
N ARG A 210 -1.48 -0.79 -1.96
CA ARG A 210 -0.96 -0.55 -3.31
C ARG A 210 -1.43 0.81 -3.87
N GLN A 211 -2.71 1.15 -3.72
CA GLN A 211 -3.25 2.44 -4.19
C GLN A 211 -2.64 3.64 -3.44
N GLU A 212 -2.43 3.51 -2.12
CA GLU A 212 -1.79 4.55 -1.29
C GLU A 212 -0.32 4.77 -1.71
N LEU A 213 0.42 3.69 -1.95
CA LEU A 213 1.79 3.74 -2.47
C LEU A 213 1.86 4.39 -3.86
N GLU A 214 0.92 4.07 -4.77
CA GLU A 214 0.82 4.69 -6.09
C GLU A 214 0.57 6.20 -5.99
N ALA A 215 -0.32 6.62 -5.08
CA ALA A 215 -0.57 8.04 -4.83
C ALA A 215 0.68 8.74 -4.25
N ALA A 216 1.39 8.09 -3.32
CA ALA A 216 2.62 8.62 -2.73
C ALA A 216 3.78 8.67 -3.73
N GLN A 217 3.77 7.82 -4.77
CA GLN A 217 4.76 7.83 -5.84
C GLN A 217 4.58 9.03 -6.78
N GLN A 218 3.33 9.43 -7.04
CA GLN A 218 2.99 10.54 -7.94
C GLN A 218 3.26 11.92 -7.33
N SER A 219 3.32 12.05 -6.00
CA SER A 219 3.52 13.33 -5.29
C SER A 219 4.97 13.83 -5.24
N VAL A 220 5.84 13.27 -6.10
CA VAL A 220 7.19 13.79 -6.45
C VAL A 220 8.11 14.02 -5.26
N HIS A 221 8.38 12.97 -4.47
CA HIS A 221 9.60 12.88 -3.66
C HIS A 221 10.00 11.41 -3.47
N THR A 222 10.54 10.77 -4.51
CA THR A 222 11.13 9.44 -4.37
C THR A 222 12.46 9.54 -3.63
N THR A 223 12.47 9.22 -2.34
CA THR A 223 13.72 8.86 -1.65
C THR A 223 14.31 7.62 -2.31
N PRO A 224 15.64 7.40 -2.25
CA PRO A 224 16.25 6.17 -2.75
C PRO A 224 15.56 4.91 -2.21
N VAL A 225 15.20 4.91 -0.93
CA VAL A 225 14.46 3.82 -0.28
C VAL A 225 13.08 3.62 -0.90
N SER A 226 12.25 4.66 -1.04
CA SER A 226 10.93 4.53 -1.67
C SER A 226 11.03 4.03 -3.11
N GLY A 227 12.04 4.49 -3.87
CA GLY A 227 12.30 4.01 -5.23
C GLY A 227 12.72 2.54 -5.26
N ALA A 228 13.61 2.12 -4.36
CA ALA A 228 14.05 0.75 -4.26
C ALA A 228 12.93 -0.20 -3.81
N THR A 229 12.11 0.22 -2.84
CA THR A 229 10.92 -0.52 -2.43
C THR A 229 9.93 -0.63 -3.58
N TRP A 230 9.69 0.46 -4.31
CA TRP A 230 8.80 0.44 -5.47
C TRP A 230 9.29 -0.53 -6.56
N GLN A 231 10.59 -0.51 -6.89
CA GLN A 231 11.20 -1.47 -7.81
C GLN A 231 11.07 -2.91 -7.30
N PHE A 232 11.21 -3.14 -5.99
CA PHE A 232 10.97 -4.45 -5.42
C PHE A 232 9.53 -4.92 -5.62
N ILE A 233 8.54 -4.04 -5.37
CA ILE A 233 7.12 -4.39 -5.58
C ILE A 233 6.84 -4.68 -7.06
N LEU A 234 7.34 -3.86 -7.99
CA LEU A 234 7.20 -4.10 -9.43
C LEU A 234 7.83 -5.44 -9.86
N GLY A 235 8.99 -5.79 -9.29
CA GLY A 235 9.61 -7.09 -9.53
C GLY A 235 8.75 -8.26 -9.08
N ARG A 236 8.03 -8.10 -7.96
CA ARG A 236 7.06 -9.10 -7.49
C ARG A 236 5.83 -9.21 -8.39
N ASP A 237 5.33 -8.07 -8.89
CA ASP A 237 4.22 -8.06 -9.87
C ASP A 237 4.62 -8.81 -11.14
N ALA A 238 5.82 -8.56 -11.66
CA ALA A 238 6.37 -9.26 -12.83
C ALA A 238 6.58 -10.76 -12.56
N TYR A 239 7.08 -11.14 -11.38
CA TYR A 239 7.20 -12.54 -10.97
C TYR A 239 5.82 -13.23 -10.94
N ALA A 240 4.81 -12.60 -10.33
CA ALA A 240 3.46 -13.16 -10.28
C ALA A 240 2.83 -13.33 -11.68
N ALA A 241 3.17 -12.45 -12.62
CA ALA A 241 2.74 -12.51 -14.01
C ALA A 241 3.51 -13.53 -14.88
N GLY A 242 4.58 -14.14 -14.36
CA GLY A 242 5.46 -15.02 -15.12
C GLY A 242 6.50 -14.31 -16.00
N ASP A 243 6.63 -12.99 -15.89
CA ASP A 243 7.68 -12.22 -16.56
C ASP A 243 8.95 -12.19 -15.71
N TRP A 244 9.71 -13.30 -15.76
CA TRP A 244 10.94 -13.46 -15.00
C TRP A 244 12.03 -12.46 -15.44
N GLY A 245 12.05 -12.08 -16.72
CA GLY A 245 13.02 -11.13 -17.26
C GLY A 245 12.79 -9.72 -16.70
N GLY A 246 11.55 -9.25 -16.72
CA GLY A 246 11.14 -8.00 -16.09
C GLY A 246 11.37 -8.02 -14.58
N ALA A 247 11.03 -9.13 -13.91
CA ALA A 247 11.24 -9.30 -12.48
C ALA A 247 12.72 -9.15 -12.08
N ILE A 248 13.65 -9.79 -12.82
CA ILE A 248 15.09 -9.68 -12.57
C ILE A 248 15.56 -8.24 -12.72
N ALA A 249 15.13 -7.53 -13.76
CA ALA A 249 15.54 -6.14 -13.99
C ALA A 249 15.10 -5.23 -12.83
N HIS A 250 13.86 -5.35 -12.39
CA HIS A 250 13.32 -4.61 -11.25
C HIS A 250 14.03 -4.94 -9.94
N TYR A 251 14.28 -6.22 -9.64
CA TYR A 251 15.01 -6.62 -8.44
C TYR A 251 16.47 -6.16 -8.45
N GLN A 252 17.14 -6.14 -9.61
CA GLN A 252 18.50 -5.60 -9.72
C GLN A 252 18.56 -4.09 -9.43
N GLN A 253 17.60 -3.32 -9.94
CA GLN A 253 17.51 -1.89 -9.64
C GLN A 253 17.26 -1.63 -8.15
N SER A 254 16.39 -2.43 -7.52
CA SER A 254 16.18 -2.36 -6.08
C SER A 254 17.46 -2.70 -5.31
N LEU A 255 18.11 -3.81 -5.66
CA LEU A 255 19.32 -4.33 -5.00
C LEU A 255 20.48 -3.33 -5.01
N GLU A 256 20.62 -2.52 -6.06
CA GLU A 256 21.66 -1.50 -6.16
C GLU A 256 21.58 -0.50 -4.99
N VAL A 257 20.39 0.00 -4.68
CA VAL A 257 20.18 0.99 -3.61
C VAL A 257 20.47 0.38 -2.25
N TRP A 258 19.91 -0.81 -1.98
CA TRP A 258 20.12 -1.50 -0.70
C TRP A 258 21.57 -1.90 -0.48
N SER A 259 22.28 -2.29 -1.53
CA SER A 259 23.71 -2.66 -1.46
C SER A 259 24.60 -1.46 -1.14
N GLN A 260 24.19 -0.26 -1.56
CA GLN A 260 24.95 0.98 -1.31
C GLN A 260 24.62 1.63 0.04
N GLY A 261 23.64 1.11 0.79
CA GLY A 261 23.21 1.68 2.09
C GLY A 261 22.54 3.05 1.95
N GLN A 262 22.07 3.40 0.75
CA GLN A 262 21.52 4.73 0.49
C GLN A 262 20.10 4.88 1.05
N GLY A 263 19.85 6.00 1.75
CA GLY A 263 18.50 6.41 2.12
C GLY A 263 18.01 5.96 3.51
N TYR A 264 18.90 5.54 4.40
CA TYR A 264 18.55 5.30 5.81
C TYR A 264 18.01 6.56 6.48
N TRP A 265 16.75 6.49 6.94
CA TRP A 265 16.12 7.50 7.76
C TRP A 265 16.17 7.05 9.22
N SER A 266 16.71 7.90 10.11
CA SER A 266 16.68 7.67 11.55
C SER A 266 15.57 8.50 12.18
N PRO A 267 14.67 7.90 13.00
CA PRO A 267 13.63 8.63 13.73
C PRO A 267 14.18 9.73 14.67
N GLN A 268 15.47 9.68 15.01
CA GLN A 268 16.13 10.62 15.93
C GLN A 268 16.89 11.75 15.20
N ALA A 269 16.94 11.75 13.86
CA ALA A 269 17.64 12.77 13.09
C ALA A 269 16.74 13.99 12.78
N ALA A 270 17.23 15.19 13.12
CA ALA A 270 16.70 16.47 12.64
C ALA A 270 16.73 16.55 11.09
N PRO A 271 16.03 17.49 10.45
CA PRO A 271 15.38 17.29 9.14
C PRO A 271 16.33 16.89 8.01
N LEU A 272 15.93 15.84 7.28
CA LEU A 272 16.31 15.54 5.90
C LEU A 272 17.82 15.70 5.57
N ALA A 273 18.68 15.01 6.31
CA ALA A 273 20.03 14.69 5.85
C ALA A 273 20.08 13.22 5.45
N LEU A 274 20.18 12.93 4.14
CA LEU A 274 20.47 11.59 3.63
C LEU A 274 21.95 11.28 3.90
N PRO A 275 22.30 10.32 4.78
CA PRO A 275 23.68 9.92 4.94
C PRO A 275 24.14 9.14 3.70
N ILE A 276 25.12 9.68 2.98
CA ILE A 276 25.87 8.95 1.96
C ILE A 276 27.10 8.41 2.68
N ASN A 277 27.07 7.18 3.18
CA ASN A 277 28.30 6.48 3.54
C ASN A 277 28.18 4.98 3.25
N ARG A 278 29.08 4.51 2.38
CA ARG A 278 29.36 3.09 2.14
C ARG A 278 30.26 2.60 3.27
N THR A 279 29.69 1.99 4.30
CA THR A 279 30.45 1.33 5.37
C THR A 279 29.96 -0.11 5.59
N PRO A 280 30.77 -1.00 6.20
CA PRO A 280 30.46 -2.41 6.46
C PRO A 280 29.22 -2.65 7.35
N ASP A 281 28.75 -1.62 8.03
CA ASP A 281 27.54 -1.61 8.84
C ASP A 281 26.32 -1.23 7.98
N ASN A 282 26.08 -1.97 6.89
CA ASN A 282 24.88 -1.73 6.08
C ASN A 282 23.65 -2.17 6.89
N PRO A 283 22.74 -1.26 7.29
CA PRO A 283 21.58 -1.63 8.10
C PRO A 283 20.58 -2.50 7.31
N PHE A 284 20.71 -2.54 5.97
CA PHE A 284 19.76 -3.18 5.06
C PHE A 284 20.20 -4.57 4.57
N LEU A 285 21.06 -5.27 5.34
CA LEU A 285 21.52 -6.60 4.98
C LEU A 285 20.37 -7.59 4.83
N ASP A 286 19.34 -7.54 5.69
CA ASP A 286 18.21 -8.48 5.60
C ASP A 286 17.40 -8.27 4.30
N GLN A 287 17.19 -7.01 3.90
CA GLN A 287 16.55 -6.64 2.64
C GLN A 287 17.38 -7.13 1.45
N LYS A 288 18.70 -6.95 1.50
CA LYS A 288 19.63 -7.47 0.48
C LYS A 288 19.55 -8.99 0.37
N GLY A 289 19.54 -9.71 1.51
CA GLY A 289 19.39 -11.16 1.56
C GLY A 289 18.10 -11.63 0.90
N LEU A 290 16.96 -10.99 1.20
CA LEU A 290 15.67 -11.30 0.58
C LEU A 290 15.65 -11.01 -0.92
N LEU A 291 16.20 -9.88 -1.36
CA LEU A 291 16.29 -9.56 -2.80
C LEU A 291 17.11 -10.58 -3.59
N LEU A 292 18.22 -11.04 -3.02
CA LEU A 292 19.03 -12.09 -3.64
C LEU A 292 18.27 -13.41 -3.72
N PHE A 293 17.50 -13.76 -2.68
CA PHE A 293 16.61 -14.92 -2.73
C PHE A 293 15.54 -14.78 -3.83
N HIS A 294 14.90 -13.62 -3.95
CA HIS A 294 13.93 -13.34 -5.02
C HIS A 294 14.56 -13.42 -6.43
N LEU A 295 15.80 -12.95 -6.60
CA LEU A 295 16.56 -13.11 -7.86
C LEU A 295 16.86 -14.59 -8.17
N ALA A 296 17.17 -15.38 -7.15
CA ALA A 296 17.34 -16.82 -7.30
C ALA A 296 16.03 -17.49 -7.77
N LEU A 297 14.89 -17.13 -7.18
CA LEU A 297 13.58 -17.65 -7.63
C LEU A 297 13.32 -17.36 -9.10
N CYS A 298 13.54 -16.12 -9.55
CA CYS A 298 13.35 -15.74 -10.96
C CYS A 298 14.28 -16.50 -11.90
N THR A 299 15.57 -16.56 -11.58
CA THR A 299 16.57 -17.22 -12.43
C THR A 299 16.35 -18.74 -12.50
N ASN A 300 15.93 -19.36 -11.39
CA ASN A 300 15.55 -20.77 -11.33
C ASN A 300 14.32 -21.06 -12.20
N ALA A 301 13.26 -20.24 -12.07
CA ALA A 301 12.04 -20.38 -12.85
C ALA A 301 12.29 -20.18 -14.35
N GLN A 302 13.11 -19.19 -14.71
CA GLN A 302 13.47 -18.92 -16.11
C GLN A 302 14.28 -20.06 -16.73
N ALA A 303 15.21 -20.66 -15.98
CA ALA A 303 16.02 -21.76 -16.46
C ALA A 303 15.20 -23.06 -16.62
N ALA A 304 14.25 -23.33 -15.71
CA ALA A 304 13.34 -24.47 -15.80
C ALA A 304 12.40 -24.40 -17.02
N GLN A 305 12.06 -23.20 -17.49
CA GLN A 305 11.16 -22.99 -18.64
C GLN A 305 11.84 -22.98 -20.01
N ASN A 306 13.18 -23.11 -20.10
CA ASN A 306 13.93 -23.11 -21.37
C ASN A 306 14.58 -24.48 -21.64
N PRO A 307 13.85 -25.54 -22.06
CA PRO A 307 14.41 -26.88 -22.10
C PRO A 307 15.12 -27.24 -23.41
N THR A 308 15.10 -26.39 -24.45
CA THR A 308 15.58 -26.83 -25.79
C THR A 308 16.34 -25.76 -26.59
N PRO A 309 17.54 -26.07 -27.12
CA PRO A 309 18.36 -25.15 -27.93
C PRO A 309 17.73 -24.73 -29.27
N GLN A 310 16.66 -25.38 -29.73
CA GLN A 310 16.13 -25.19 -31.09
C GLN A 310 15.19 -24.00 -31.25
N GLU A 311 14.65 -23.43 -30.17
CA GLU A 311 13.73 -22.27 -30.23
C GLU A 311 14.36 -20.97 -29.69
N ALA A 312 15.57 -21.05 -29.13
CA ALA A 312 16.24 -19.95 -28.43
C ALA A 312 17.06 -19.04 -29.36
N GLN A 313 16.42 -18.40 -30.35
CA GLN A 313 17.03 -17.22 -30.98
C GLN A 313 16.87 -16.01 -30.05
N GLY A 314 17.76 -15.91 -29.05
CA GLY A 314 17.85 -14.77 -28.12
C GLY A 314 17.65 -15.09 -26.64
N ALA A 315 17.42 -16.35 -26.26
CA ALA A 315 17.33 -16.73 -24.84
C ALA A 315 18.73 -16.88 -24.21
N ARG A 316 18.88 -16.45 -22.94
CA ARG A 316 20.13 -16.64 -22.18
C ARG A 316 20.41 -18.14 -22.01
N ASP A 317 21.68 -18.52 -22.10
CA ASP A 317 22.10 -19.92 -21.89
C ASP A 317 21.57 -20.45 -20.54
N PRO A 318 20.82 -21.57 -20.52
CA PRO A 318 20.27 -22.14 -19.29
C PRO A 318 21.32 -22.39 -18.21
N GLU A 319 22.52 -22.80 -18.60
CA GLU A 319 23.66 -23.03 -17.70
C GLU A 319 24.08 -21.75 -16.96
N MET A 320 24.08 -20.61 -17.65
CA MET A 320 24.40 -19.33 -17.02
C MET A 320 23.32 -18.92 -16.00
N LEU A 321 22.05 -19.22 -16.29
CA LEU A 321 20.94 -18.94 -15.38
C LEU A 321 20.99 -19.85 -14.13
N TRP A 322 21.35 -21.12 -14.30
CA TRP A 322 21.58 -22.04 -13.19
C TRP A 322 22.76 -21.62 -12.31
N GLN A 323 23.87 -21.19 -12.91
CA GLN A 323 25.00 -20.66 -12.17
C GLN A 323 24.63 -19.37 -11.43
N ALA A 324 23.87 -18.46 -12.07
CA ALA A 324 23.38 -17.25 -11.42
C ALA A 324 22.48 -17.58 -10.22
N THR A 325 21.57 -18.57 -10.37
CA THR A 325 20.71 -19.06 -9.29
C THR A 325 21.54 -19.49 -8.08
N ARG A 326 22.58 -20.31 -8.29
CA ARG A 326 23.49 -20.77 -7.22
C ARG A 326 24.20 -19.61 -6.54
N ASN A 327 24.72 -18.67 -7.33
CA ASN A 327 25.43 -17.50 -6.79
C ASN A 327 24.51 -16.64 -5.92
N TYR A 328 23.25 -16.44 -6.35
CA TYR A 328 22.27 -15.68 -5.59
C TYR A 328 21.85 -16.39 -4.30
N LEU A 329 21.64 -17.71 -4.33
CA LEU A 329 21.34 -18.51 -3.14
C LEU A 329 22.49 -18.49 -2.13
N ALA A 330 23.73 -18.69 -2.60
CA ALA A 330 24.91 -18.63 -1.75
C ALA A 330 25.06 -17.26 -1.07
N ALA A 331 24.95 -16.18 -1.85
CA ALA A 331 25.06 -14.82 -1.32
C ALA A 331 23.93 -14.47 -0.34
N SER A 332 22.71 -14.94 -0.59
CA SER A 332 21.58 -14.77 0.33
C SER A 332 21.81 -15.53 1.65
N TRP A 333 22.28 -16.78 1.56
CA TRP A 333 22.57 -17.63 2.71
C TRP A 333 23.70 -17.07 3.59
N GLU A 334 24.78 -16.58 2.99
CA GLU A 334 25.88 -15.93 3.71
C GLU A 334 25.40 -14.73 4.54
N ILE A 335 24.52 -13.91 3.95
CA ILE A 335 23.95 -12.74 4.62
C ILE A 335 23.12 -13.13 5.84
N PHE A 336 22.20 -14.10 5.71
CA PHE A 336 21.36 -14.50 6.83
C PHE A 336 22.15 -15.22 7.92
N THR A 337 23.20 -15.96 7.55
CA THR A 337 24.14 -16.57 8.51
C THR A 337 24.90 -15.49 9.29
N LEU A 338 25.40 -14.46 8.59
CA LEU A 338 26.07 -13.31 9.23
C LEU A 338 25.15 -12.56 10.20
N ARG A 339 23.84 -12.53 9.93
CA ARG A 339 22.82 -11.87 10.75
C ARG A 339 22.24 -12.75 11.85
N SER A 340 22.78 -13.96 12.06
CA SER A 340 22.28 -14.95 13.02
C SER A 340 20.79 -15.30 12.81
N ARG A 341 20.30 -15.23 11.56
CA ARG A 341 18.96 -15.65 11.15
C ARG A 341 18.98 -17.12 10.73
N GLU A 342 19.18 -17.96 11.74
CA GLU A 342 19.29 -19.41 11.62
C GLU A 342 18.07 -20.05 10.93
N ASP A 343 16.89 -19.51 11.23
CA ASP A 343 15.60 -19.88 10.63
C ASP A 343 15.60 -19.76 9.10
N LEU A 344 16.05 -18.61 8.58
CA LEU A 344 16.08 -18.34 7.15
C LEU A 344 17.23 -19.06 6.45
N ALA A 345 18.39 -19.16 7.12
CA ALA A 345 19.53 -19.89 6.60
C ALA A 345 19.20 -21.37 6.36
N ALA A 346 18.51 -22.03 7.30
CA ALA A 346 18.07 -23.41 7.15
C ALA A 346 17.07 -23.58 5.99
N GLN A 347 16.08 -22.70 5.88
CA GLN A 347 15.11 -22.72 4.78
C GLN A 347 15.79 -22.53 3.41
N LEU A 348 16.78 -21.64 3.31
CA LEU A 348 17.56 -21.46 2.09
C LEU A 348 18.35 -22.71 1.71
N LEU A 349 18.94 -23.42 2.67
CA LEU A 349 19.64 -24.68 2.40
C LEU A 349 18.70 -25.73 1.81
N ILE A 350 17.48 -25.85 2.34
CA ILE A 350 16.46 -26.75 1.80
C ILE A 350 16.12 -26.34 0.36
N HIS A 351 15.86 -25.06 0.12
CA HIS A 351 15.57 -24.56 -1.23
C HIS A 351 16.73 -24.80 -2.20
N TRP A 352 17.96 -24.54 -1.76
CA TRP A 352 19.16 -24.79 -2.55
C TRP A 352 19.32 -26.28 -2.87
N GLY A 353 19.06 -27.17 -1.91
CA GLY A 353 19.02 -28.61 -2.16
C GLY A 353 18.02 -28.99 -3.27
N HIS A 354 16.81 -28.44 -3.23
CA HIS A 354 15.81 -28.67 -4.31
C HIS A 354 16.30 -28.18 -5.68
N VAL A 355 16.93 -27.01 -5.73
CA VAL A 355 17.51 -26.48 -6.98
C VAL A 355 18.61 -27.39 -7.52
N LEU A 356 19.50 -27.91 -6.66
CA LEU A 356 20.55 -28.84 -7.08
C LEU A 356 20.00 -30.19 -7.57
N VAL A 357 18.93 -30.69 -6.95
CA VAL A 357 18.20 -31.88 -7.44
C VAL A 357 17.58 -31.61 -8.82
N GLN A 358 16.96 -30.45 -9.04
CA GLN A 358 16.42 -30.07 -10.36
C GLN A 358 17.51 -30.02 -11.43
N GLN A 359 18.72 -29.59 -11.06
CA GLN A 359 19.89 -29.52 -11.94
C GLN A 359 20.64 -30.86 -12.08
N GLN A 360 20.25 -31.90 -11.35
CA GLN A 360 20.92 -33.20 -11.28
C GLN A 360 22.40 -33.12 -10.85
N ASP A 361 22.79 -32.09 -10.08
CA ASP A 361 24.15 -31.92 -9.57
C ASP A 361 24.31 -32.58 -8.20
N TRP A 362 24.47 -33.90 -8.23
CA TRP A 362 24.58 -34.74 -7.04
C TRP A 362 25.85 -34.47 -6.21
N LEU A 363 26.94 -34.01 -6.84
CA LEU A 363 28.21 -33.73 -6.15
C LEU A 363 28.09 -32.47 -5.30
N SER A 364 27.51 -31.41 -5.86
CA SER A 364 27.23 -30.17 -5.12
C SER A 364 26.19 -30.41 -4.02
N LEU A 365 25.19 -31.26 -4.28
CA LEU A 365 24.19 -31.64 -3.27
C LEU A 365 24.83 -32.37 -2.09
N GLN A 366 25.69 -33.36 -2.34
CA GLN A 366 26.38 -34.09 -1.28
C GLN A 366 27.28 -33.16 -0.45
N SER A 367 27.95 -32.21 -1.11
CA SER A 367 28.76 -31.20 -0.43
C SER A 367 27.90 -30.28 0.45
N LEU A 368 26.73 -29.86 -0.04
CA LEU A 368 25.78 -29.04 0.70
C LEU A 368 25.23 -29.78 1.93
N VAL A 369 24.89 -31.07 1.79
CA VAL A 369 24.39 -31.90 2.90
C VAL A 369 25.47 -32.07 3.97
N ASN A 370 26.68 -32.49 3.59
CA ASN A 370 27.79 -32.63 4.53
C ASN A 370 28.08 -31.31 5.27
N TYR A 371 27.98 -30.18 4.57
CA TYR A 371 28.14 -28.87 5.16
C TYR A 371 26.98 -28.54 6.13
N SER A 372 25.73 -28.85 5.76
CA SER A 372 24.57 -28.64 6.62
C SER A 372 24.62 -29.47 7.91
N GLU A 373 25.20 -30.67 7.89
CA GLU A 373 25.40 -31.51 9.07
C GLU A 373 26.42 -30.92 10.06
N THR A 374 27.37 -30.10 9.56
CA THR A 374 28.32 -29.38 10.42
C THR A 374 27.76 -28.08 10.99
N LEU A 375 26.65 -27.58 10.44
CA LEU A 375 25.93 -26.44 10.99
C LEU A 375 25.02 -26.94 12.12
N THR A 376 25.13 -26.35 13.30
CA THR A 376 24.26 -26.61 14.48
C THR A 376 22.80 -26.17 14.27
N LEU A 377 22.34 -26.04 13.03
CA LEU A 377 21.04 -25.51 12.61
C LEU A 377 19.96 -26.60 12.48
N ILE A 378 20.33 -27.89 12.51
CA ILE A 378 19.42 -29.03 12.27
C ILE A 378 19.40 -30.01 13.46
N GLN A 379 19.65 -29.52 14.68
CA GLN A 379 19.44 -30.29 15.91
C GLN A 379 18.25 -29.74 16.71
N THR A 380 17.04 -29.85 16.15
CA THR A 380 15.78 -29.86 16.92
C THR A 380 14.80 -30.82 16.31
#